data_AF-A0A2S5E7X7-F1
#
_entry.id   AF-A0A2S5E7X7-F1
#
_cell.length_a   1.000
_cell.length_b   1.000
_cell.length_c   1.000
_cell.angle_alpha   90.00
_cell.angle_beta   90.00
_cell.angle_gamma   90.00
#
_symmetry.space_group_name_H-M   'P 1'
#
loop_
_entity.id
_entity.type
_entity.pdbx_description
1 polymer ?
#
loop_
_entity_poly.entity_id
_entity_poly.type
_entity_poly.pdbx_seq_one_letter_code
_entity_poly.pdbx_strand_id
1 'polypeptide(L)' 'MSTKKDSDNLYIERREQGDYAVRKPGSERASAVEPTQERAIERARELNRDAAIHVERVRNTTGGQRDKWRKP' A
#
# COMPACT_ATOMS: atom_id res chain seq x y z
N MET A 1 1.85 22.55 -15.30
CA MET A 1 1.63 21.10 -15.20
C MET A 1 2.52 20.59 -14.08
N SER A 2 1.98 20.45 -12.86
CA SER A 2 2.78 20.25 -11.64
C SER A 2 3.56 18.93 -11.67
N THR A 3 4.88 19.03 -11.79
CA THR A 3 5.86 17.98 -11.52
C THR A 3 5.90 17.72 -10.00
N LYS A 4 4.83 17.11 -9.49
CA LYS A 4 4.78 16.67 -8.09
C LYS A 4 5.67 15.45 -8.02
N LYS A 5 6.91 15.66 -7.56
CA LYS A 5 7.82 14.66 -6.99
C LYS A 5 6.99 13.45 -6.57
N ASP A 6 6.98 12.40 -7.40
CA ASP A 6 6.26 11.16 -7.10
C ASP A 6 6.77 10.74 -5.74
N SER A 7 5.97 10.98 -4.68
CA SER A 7 6.37 10.56 -3.36
C SER A 7 6.59 9.06 -3.50
N ASP A 8 7.82 8.59 -3.26
CA ASP A 8 8.21 7.17 -3.44
C ASP A 8 7.32 6.22 -2.63
N ASN A 9 6.46 6.76 -1.78
CA ASN A 9 5.36 6.10 -1.11
C ASN A 9 4.64 5.04 -1.96
N LEU A 10 4.48 3.86 -1.37
CA LEU A 10 3.64 2.79 -1.90
C LEU A 10 2.52 2.50 -0.91
N TYR A 11 1.31 2.36 -1.41
CA TYR A 11 0.11 2.10 -0.63
C TYR A 11 -0.35 0.68 -0.88
N ILE A 12 -0.55 -0.08 0.19
CA ILE A 12 -1.02 -1.45 0.16
C ILE A 12 -2.44 -1.47 0.69
N GLU A 13 -3.39 -1.69 -0.20
CA GLU A 13 -4.84 -1.65 0.05
C GLU A 13 -5.44 -3.04 -0.13
N ARG A 14 -6.42 -3.40 0.71
CA ARG A 14 -7.15 -4.66 0.54
C ARG A 14 -8.32 -4.45 -0.41
N ARG A 15 -8.45 -5.31 -1.40
CA ARG A 15 -9.57 -5.28 -2.34
C ARG A 15 -10.72 -6.12 -1.81
N GLU A 16 -11.91 -5.94 -2.39
CA GLU A 16 -13.13 -6.66 -2.01
C GLU A 16 -13.00 -8.19 -2.10
N GLN A 17 -12.16 -8.67 -3.04
CA GLN A 17 -11.89 -10.09 -3.26
C GLN A 17 -10.97 -10.71 -2.19
N GLY A 18 -10.41 -9.88 -1.31
CA GLY A 18 -9.59 -10.30 -0.18
C GLY A 18 -8.08 -10.28 -0.42
N ASP A 19 -7.66 -10.06 -1.66
CA ASP A 19 -6.28 -9.81 -2.10
C ASP A 19 -5.84 -8.36 -1.83
N TYR A 20 -4.56 -8.08 -2.04
CA TYR A 20 -3.92 -6.80 -1.71
C TYR A 20 -3.31 -6.16 -2.95
N ALA A 21 -3.63 -4.89 -3.20
CA ALA A 21 -3.07 -4.10 -4.29
C ALA A 21 -1.97 -3.17 -3.79
N VAL A 22 -0.85 -3.12 -4.50
CA VAL A 22 0.20 -2.12 -4.32
C VAL A 22 -0.05 -0.97 -5.28
N ARG A 23 -0.20 0.26 -4.78
CA ARG A 23 -0.50 1.46 -5.57
C ARG A 23 0.50 2.57 -5.31
N LYS A 24 0.74 3.37 -6.35
CA LYS A 24 1.42 4.66 -6.23
C LYS A 24 0.41 5.76 -5.89
N PRO A 25 0.82 6.83 -5.20
CA PRO A 25 -0.06 7.96 -4.88
C PRO A 25 -0.69 8.53 -6.17
N GLY A 26 -2.02 8.64 -6.18
CA GLY A 26 -2.76 9.18 -7.34
C GLY A 26 -2.83 8.26 -8.55
N SER A 27 -2.39 7.00 -8.45
CA SER A 27 -2.48 6.05 -9.56
C SER A 27 -3.79 5.26 -9.52
N GLU A 28 -4.56 5.33 -10.60
CA GLU A 28 -5.77 4.52 -10.79
C GLU A 28 -5.45 3.02 -10.98
N ARG A 29 -4.20 2.69 -11.36
CA ARG A 29 -3.76 1.30 -11.62
C ARG A 29 -2.96 0.74 -10.45
N ALA A 30 -3.23 -0.52 -10.11
CA ALA A 30 -2.37 -1.28 -9.21
C ALA A 30 -1.04 -1.58 -9.91
N SER A 31 0.07 -1.34 -9.24
CA SER A 31 1.41 -1.72 -9.68
C SER A 31 1.65 -3.22 -9.51
N ALA A 32 1.03 -3.83 -8.49
CA ALA A 32 1.00 -5.27 -8.28
C ALA A 32 -0.27 -5.65 -7.51
N VAL A 33 -0.68 -6.91 -7.64
CA VAL A 33 -1.77 -7.51 -6.88
C VAL A 33 -1.26 -8.84 -6.34
N GLU A 34 -1.34 -9.01 -5.03
CA GLU A 34 -0.80 -10.17 -4.31
C GLU A 34 -1.86 -10.79 -3.41
N PRO A 35 -1.84 -12.11 -3.18
CA PRO A 35 -2.87 -12.81 -2.43
C PRO A 35 -2.84 -12.49 -0.92
N THR A 36 -1.72 -12.01 -0.39
CA THR A 36 -1.55 -11.68 1.03
C THR A 36 -0.89 -10.32 1.23
N GLN A 37 -1.13 -9.73 2.40
CA GLN A 37 -0.54 -8.44 2.78
C GLN A 37 0.99 -8.50 2.85
N GLU A 38 1.53 -9.61 3.35
CA GLU A 38 2.98 -9.85 3.43
C GLU A 38 3.61 -9.85 2.03
N ARG A 39 3.05 -10.61 1.09
CA ARG A 39 3.55 -10.65 -0.29
C ARG A 39 3.43 -9.28 -0.97
N ALA A 40 2.36 -8.53 -0.70
CA ALA A 40 2.23 -7.17 -1.19
C ALA A 40 3.32 -6.24 -0.63
N ILE A 41 3.73 -6.41 0.64
CA ILE A 41 4.83 -5.65 1.25
C ILE A 41 6.17 -6.04 0.62
N GLU A 42 6.44 -7.33 0.47
CA GLU A 42 7.64 -7.82 -0.22
C GLU A 42 7.72 -7.26 -1.64
N ARG A 43 6.62 -7.36 -2.40
CA ARG A 43 6.55 -6.84 -3.75
C ARG A 43 6.75 -5.32 -3.79
N ALA A 44 6.19 -4.58 -2.83
CA ALA A 44 6.42 -3.15 -2.72
C ALA A 44 7.90 -2.82 -2.47
N ARG A 45 8.59 -3.57 -1.60
CA ARG A 45 10.04 -3.43 -1.35
C ARG A 45 10.88 -3.74 -2.58
N GLU A 46 10.49 -4.73 -3.38
CA GLU A 46 11.16 -5.05 -4.64
C GLU A 46 10.98 -3.95 -5.69
N LEU A 47 9.77 -3.40 -5.80
CA LEU A 47 9.44 -2.34 -6.76
C LEU A 47 10.20 -1.05 -6.47
N ASN A 48 10.31 -0.68 -5.19
CA ASN A 48 11.08 0.47 -4.76
C ASN A 48 11.57 0.25 -3.32
N ARG A 49 12.89 0.12 -3.15
CA ARG A 49 13.51 -0.14 -1.84
C ARG A 49 13.48 1.09 -0.93
N ASP A 50 13.45 2.29 -1.51
CA ASP A 50 13.48 3.57 -0.79
C ASP A 50 12.06 4.11 -0.52
N ALA A 51 11.04 3.43 -1.03
CA ALA A 51 9.64 3.76 -0.84
C ALA A 51 9.19 3.66 0.62
N ALA A 52 8.47 4.68 1.10
CA ALA A 52 7.71 4.55 2.33
C ALA A 52 6.47 3.67 2.08
N ILE A 53 6.44 2.48 2.66
CA ILE A 53 5.31 1.56 2.52
C ILE A 53 4.23 1.90 3.55
N HIS A 54 3.03 2.17 3.06
CA HIS A 54 1.83 2.44 3.84
C HIS A 54 0.85 1.28 3.65
N VAL A 55 0.50 0.62 4.75
CA VAL A 55 -0.36 -0.55 4.72
C VAL A 55 -1.72 -0.22 5.33
N GLU A 56 -2.80 -0.48 4.59
CA GLU A 56 -4.16 -0.26 5.04
C GLU A 56 -4.48 -1.15 6.25
N ARG A 57 -5.11 -0.58 7.27
CA ARG A 57 -5.62 -1.34 8.40
C ARG A 57 -6.99 -1.92 8.03
N VAL A 58 -7.04 -3.23 7.88
CA VAL A 58 -8.27 -3.95 7.52
C VAL A 58 -9.15 -4.32 8.72
N ARG A 59 -8.68 -4.04 9.96
CA ARG A 59 -9.42 -4.34 11.19
C ARG A 59 -9.32 -3.19 12.20
N ASN A 60 -10.43 -2.94 12.91
CA ASN A 60 -10.43 -2.08 14.09
C ASN A 60 -9.80 -2.84 15.25
N THR A 61 -8.78 -2.25 15.86
CA THR A 61 -8.12 -2.77 17.07
C THR A 61 -8.06 -1.67 18.11
N THR A 62 -7.90 -2.03 19.39
CA THR A 62 -7.72 -1.06 20.49
C THR A 62 -6.55 -0.10 20.23
N GLY A 63 -5.52 -0.56 19.50
CA GLY A 63 -4.35 0.23 19.07
C GLY A 63 -4.48 0.91 17.70
N GLY A 64 -5.66 0.91 17.08
CA GLY A 64 -6.00 1.77 15.95
C GLY A 64 -7.00 1.20 14.95
N GLN A 65 -7.55 2.11 14.16
CA GLN A 65 -8.77 1.96 13.38
C GLN A 65 -8.47 1.75 11.89
N ARG A 66 -9.47 1.34 11.11
CA ARG A 66 -9.35 1.07 9.66
C ARG A 66 -8.86 2.30 8.87
N ASP A 67 -9.11 3.47 9.41
CA ASP A 67 -8.81 4.77 8.81
C ASP A 67 -7.35 5.20 8.99
N LYS A 68 -6.51 4.37 9.64
CA LYS A 68 -5.10 4.66 9.89
C LYS A 68 -4.17 3.73 9.12
N TRP A 69 -3.20 4.29 8.42
CA TRP A 69 -2.13 3.53 7.77
C TRP A 69 -1.11 3.01 8.78
N ARG A 70 -0.67 1.76 8.60
CA ARG A 70 0.46 1.18 9.35
C ARG A 70 1.73 1.26 8.51
N LYS A 71 2.86 1.57 9.15
CA LYS A 71 4.20 1.36 8.58
C LYS A 71 4.64 -0.07 8.95
N PRO A 72 5.05 -0.90 7.97
CA PRO A 72 5.40 -2.30 8.22
C PRO A 72 6.67 -2.44 9.06
#